data_AF-X1VVH2-F1
#
_entry.id   AF-X1VVH2-F1
#
_cell.length_a   1.000
_cell.length_b   1.000
_cell.length_c   1.000
_cell.angle_alpha   90.00
_cell.angle_beta   90.00
_cell.angle_gamma   90.00
#
_symmetry.space_group_name_H-M   'P 1'
#
loop_
_entity.id
_entity.type
_entity.pdbx_description
1 polymer ?
#
loop_
_entity_poly.entity_id
_entity_poly.type
_entity_poly.pdbx_seq_one_letter_code
_entity_poly.pdbx_strand_id
1 'polypeptide(L)'
;TYYETSIRGFLGAGGILLLLLASVLTMRLLAEERKMGTLELLLTAPVRDSEVIMGKFLGSLGILTAMLALTFYYPILLGVIPGIGFGDPEGGPIATGYLGLFLLGGASLAVGLFASSLTSNQLVAAVVAGGILCALWFVGMAADLLPEALGEVINYVSLSYYFPDFMRGVIDTRGIIYYLSVTALFLFLAIRSLEHSRWS
;
A
#
# COMPACT_ATOMS: atom_id res chain seq x y z
N THR A 1 21.12 -19.66 5.67
CA THR A 1 21.66 -18.52 4.87
C THR A 1 20.99 -18.34 3.51
N TYR A 2 21.03 -19.29 2.57
CA TYR A 2 20.41 -19.08 1.23
C TYR A 2 18.88 -18.88 1.25
N TYR A 3 18.18 -19.55 2.18
CA TYR A 3 16.73 -19.45 2.39
C TYR A 3 16.27 -18.07 2.89
N GLU A 4 16.99 -17.50 3.86
CA GLU A 4 16.70 -16.16 4.35
C GLU A 4 16.94 -15.09 3.28
N THR A 5 17.96 -15.27 2.44
CA THR A 5 18.25 -14.35 1.35
C THR A 5 17.19 -14.42 0.24
N SER A 6 16.66 -15.61 -0.08
CA SER A 6 15.62 -15.75 -1.11
C SER A 6 14.27 -15.20 -0.66
N ILE A 7 13.86 -15.44 0.59
CA ILE A 7 12.60 -14.89 1.14
C ILE A 7 12.67 -13.38 1.28
N ARG A 8 13.81 -12.84 1.78
CA ARG A 8 13.99 -11.39 1.84
C ARG A 8 14.02 -10.76 0.44
N GLY A 9 14.66 -11.40 -0.53
CA GLY A 9 14.61 -10.95 -1.92
C GLY A 9 13.18 -10.90 -2.47
N PHE A 10 12.39 -11.95 -2.20
CA PHE A 10 10.98 -12.02 -2.59
C PHE A 10 10.12 -10.93 -1.94
N LEU A 11 10.24 -10.74 -0.62
CA LEU A 11 9.49 -9.71 0.12
C LEU A 11 9.88 -8.29 -0.32
N GLY A 12 11.17 -8.03 -0.57
CA GLY A 12 11.66 -6.75 -1.09
C GLY A 12 11.09 -6.43 -2.47
N ALA A 13 11.15 -7.39 -3.40
CA ALA A 13 10.54 -7.25 -4.72
C ALA A 13 9.02 -7.10 -4.62
N GLY A 14 8.38 -7.84 -3.71
CA GLY A 14 6.95 -7.76 -3.42
C GLY A 14 6.51 -6.37 -2.97
N GLY A 15 7.31 -5.68 -2.14
CA GLY A 15 7.03 -4.30 -1.73
C GLY A 15 6.98 -3.33 -2.90
N ILE A 16 7.98 -3.36 -3.78
CA ILE A 16 8.04 -2.49 -4.98
C ILE A 16 6.91 -2.83 -5.96
N LEU A 17 6.67 -4.14 -6.19
CA LEU A 17 5.58 -4.59 -7.05
C LEU A 17 4.22 -4.14 -6.50
N LEU A 18 4.01 -4.22 -5.19
CA LEU A 18 2.77 -3.77 -4.54
C LEU A 18 2.52 -2.27 -4.72
N LEU A 19 3.56 -1.43 -4.73
CA LEU A 19 3.38 0.01 -5.00
C LEU A 19 2.86 0.25 -6.41
N LEU A 20 3.47 -0.41 -7.41
CA LEU A 20 3.03 -0.30 -8.80
C LEU A 20 1.64 -0.89 -8.99
N LEU A 21 1.39 -2.05 -8.37
CA LEU A 21 0.12 -2.75 -8.49
C LEU A 21 -1.00 -1.98 -7.80
N ALA A 22 -0.75 -1.38 -6.63
CA ALA A 22 -1.73 -0.57 -5.92
C ALA A 22 -2.14 0.65 -6.76
N SER A 23 -1.19 1.31 -7.43
CA SER A 23 -1.49 2.41 -8.37
C SER A 23 -2.42 1.94 -9.49
N VAL A 24 -2.14 0.78 -10.10
CA VAL A 24 -2.95 0.22 -11.19
C VAL A 24 -4.31 -0.29 -10.72
N LEU A 25 -4.40 -0.90 -9.53
CA LEU A 25 -5.66 -1.41 -8.99
C LEU A 25 -6.60 -0.27 -8.60
N THR A 26 -6.06 0.81 -8.04
CA THR A 26 -6.85 1.94 -7.53
C THR A 26 -7.26 2.93 -8.61
N MET A 27 -6.54 3.01 -9.73
CA MET A 27 -6.84 3.96 -10.81
C MET A 27 -8.28 3.84 -11.34
N ARG A 28 -8.87 2.63 -11.30
CA ARG A 28 -10.21 2.34 -11.82
C ARG A 28 -11.33 2.61 -10.81
N LEU A 29 -11.03 2.66 -9.50
CA LEU A 29 -12.05 2.62 -8.44
C LEU A 29 -13.00 3.82 -8.46
N LEU A 30 -12.50 5.05 -8.67
CA LEU A 30 -13.34 6.25 -8.82
C LEU A 30 -13.33 6.82 -10.23
N ALA A 31 -12.17 6.81 -10.91
CA ALA A 31 -12.06 7.42 -12.24
C ALA A 31 -12.97 6.75 -13.28
N GLU A 32 -13.18 5.43 -13.20
CA GLU A 32 -14.08 4.72 -14.13
C GLU A 32 -15.55 5.07 -13.89
N GLU A 33 -15.98 5.18 -12.64
CA GLU A 33 -17.34 5.59 -12.30
C GLU A 33 -17.61 7.05 -12.66
N ARG A 34 -16.62 7.93 -12.48
CA ARG A 34 -16.72 9.32 -12.92
C ARG A 34 -16.81 9.43 -14.44
N LYS A 35 -16.05 8.60 -15.17
CA LYS A 35 -16.08 8.55 -16.64
C LYS A 35 -17.41 7.99 -17.18
N MET A 36 -18.01 7.03 -16.50
CA MET A 36 -19.28 6.42 -16.89
C MET A 36 -20.52 7.21 -16.41
N GLY A 37 -20.34 8.30 -15.66
CA GLY A 37 -21.45 9.08 -15.09
C GLY A 37 -22.19 8.38 -13.96
N THR A 38 -21.79 7.17 -13.56
CA THR A 38 -22.41 6.44 -12.45
C THR A 38 -22.09 7.07 -11.09
N LEU A 39 -21.01 7.86 -11.01
CA LEU A 39 -20.70 8.64 -9.81
C LEU A 39 -21.82 9.64 -9.46
N GLU A 40 -22.48 10.24 -10.44
CA GLU A 40 -23.59 11.19 -10.22
C GLU A 40 -24.84 10.49 -9.66
N LEU A 41 -25.11 9.27 -10.11
CA LEU A 41 -26.18 8.43 -9.57
C LEU A 41 -25.89 8.01 -8.12
N LEU A 42 -24.62 7.73 -7.79
CA LEU A 42 -24.18 7.41 -6.43
C LEU A 42 -24.27 8.62 -5.49
N LEU A 43 -23.91 9.82 -5.96
CA LEU A 43 -23.96 11.05 -5.16
C LEU A 43 -25.38 11.59 -4.94
N THR A 44 -26.35 11.17 -5.77
CA THR A 44 -27.77 11.47 -5.58
C THR A 44 -28.49 10.45 -4.69
N ALA A 45 -27.89 9.28 -4.46
CA ALA A 45 -28.36 8.34 -3.45
C ALA A 45 -28.12 8.89 -2.02
N PRO A 46 -28.92 8.51 -1.02
CA PRO A 46 -28.77 8.98 0.37
C PRO A 46 -27.61 8.29 1.10
N VAL A 47 -26.42 8.29 0.49
CA VAL A 47 -25.20 7.66 1.00
C VAL A 47 -24.18 8.75 1.32
N ARG A 48 -23.44 8.63 2.43
CA ARG A 48 -22.39 9.58 2.77
C ARG A 48 -21.15 9.36 1.91
N ASP A 49 -20.48 10.44 1.52
CA ASP A 49 -19.23 10.39 0.74
C ASP A 49 -18.16 9.53 1.44
N SER A 50 -18.12 9.57 2.78
CA SER A 50 -17.25 8.73 3.61
C SER A 50 -17.54 7.23 3.45
N GLU A 51 -18.81 6.83 3.31
CA GLU A 51 -19.22 5.43 3.18
C GLU A 51 -18.82 4.88 1.82
N VAL A 52 -18.94 5.69 0.75
CA VAL A 52 -18.53 5.32 -0.60
C VAL A 52 -17.02 5.03 -0.63
N ILE A 53 -16.22 5.92 -0.06
CA ILE A 53 -14.76 5.77 -0.07
C ILE A 53 -14.30 4.63 0.82
N MET A 54 -14.89 4.48 2.02
CA MET A 54 -14.55 3.37 2.90
C MET A 54 -14.95 2.03 2.28
N GLY A 55 -16.10 1.94 1.61
CA GLY A 55 -16.53 0.74 0.90
C GLY A 55 -15.56 0.35 -0.22
N LYS A 56 -15.11 1.32 -1.02
CA LYS A 56 -14.12 1.09 -2.08
C LYS A 56 -12.76 0.69 -1.54
N PHE A 57 -12.32 1.31 -0.45
CA PHE A 57 -11.09 0.96 0.23
C PHE A 57 -11.14 -0.45 0.83
N LEU A 58 -12.23 -0.83 1.48
CA LEU A 58 -12.42 -2.20 2.00
C LEU A 58 -12.49 -3.23 0.87
N GLY A 59 -13.13 -2.90 -0.26
CA GLY A 59 -13.14 -3.74 -1.45
C GLY A 59 -11.74 -3.97 -2.02
N SER A 60 -10.92 -2.91 -2.14
CA SER A 60 -9.55 -3.02 -2.63
C SER A 60 -8.62 -3.71 -1.62
N LEU A 61 -8.81 -3.49 -0.31
CA LEU A 61 -8.15 -4.26 0.75
C LEU A 61 -8.50 -5.75 0.68
N GLY A 62 -9.76 -6.10 0.37
CA GLY A 62 -10.16 -7.49 0.17
C GLY A 62 -9.40 -8.16 -0.97
N ILE A 63 -9.26 -7.46 -2.11
CA ILE A 63 -8.45 -7.92 -3.25
C ILE A 63 -6.97 -8.07 -2.83
N LEU A 64 -6.39 -7.08 -2.16
CA LEU A 64 -5.03 -7.15 -1.64
C LEU A 64 -4.83 -8.36 -0.73
N THR A 65 -5.77 -8.59 0.20
CA THR A 65 -5.73 -9.73 1.12
C THR A 65 -5.78 -11.05 0.37
N ALA A 66 -6.65 -11.19 -0.62
CA ALA A 66 -6.74 -12.38 -1.46
C ALA A 66 -5.44 -12.61 -2.26
N MET A 67 -4.83 -11.55 -2.79
CA MET A 67 -3.54 -11.63 -3.50
C MET A 67 -2.39 -12.05 -2.58
N LEU A 68 -2.33 -11.50 -1.36
CA LEU A 68 -1.34 -11.90 -0.36
C LEU A 68 -1.57 -13.35 0.10
N ALA A 69 -2.83 -13.78 0.25
CA ALA A 69 -3.17 -15.16 0.59
C ALA A 69 -2.76 -16.16 -0.50
N LEU A 70 -2.95 -15.83 -1.79
CA LEU A 70 -2.44 -16.63 -2.91
C LEU A 70 -0.91 -16.75 -2.87
N THR A 71 -0.25 -15.67 -2.48
CA THR A 71 1.21 -15.62 -2.35
C THR A 71 1.73 -16.47 -1.18
N PHE A 72 0.89 -16.76 -0.19
CA PHE A 72 1.21 -17.61 0.96
C PHE A 72 1.48 -19.07 0.57
N TYR A 73 1.14 -19.49 -0.65
CA TYR A 73 1.54 -20.79 -1.20
C TYR A 73 3.07 -20.96 -1.26
N TYR A 74 3.83 -19.89 -1.50
CA TYR A 74 5.29 -19.93 -1.61
C TYR A 74 6.01 -20.32 -0.30
N PRO A 75 5.76 -19.68 0.86
CA PRO A 75 6.34 -20.11 2.13
C PRO A 75 5.83 -21.48 2.57
N ILE A 76 4.60 -21.88 2.23
CA ILE A 76 4.09 -23.23 2.50
C ILE A 76 4.89 -24.29 1.72
N LEU A 77 5.12 -24.08 0.42
CA LEU A 77 5.94 -24.97 -0.42
C LEU A 77 7.34 -25.17 0.16
N LEU A 78 7.90 -24.07 0.65
CA LEU A 78 9.23 -24.01 1.24
C LEU A 78 9.30 -24.62 2.65
N GLY A 79 8.21 -24.60 3.43
CA GLY A 79 8.14 -25.12 4.79
C GLY A 79 7.59 -26.55 4.92
N VAL A 80 6.84 -27.05 3.92
CA VAL A 80 6.10 -28.32 4.02
C VAL A 80 6.81 -29.51 3.35
N ILE A 81 7.76 -29.30 2.42
CA ILE A 81 8.45 -30.45 1.78
C ILE A 81 9.67 -30.89 2.61
N PRO A 82 9.58 -32.00 3.37
CA PRO A 82 10.69 -32.54 4.14
C PRO A 82 11.59 -33.29 3.16
N GLY A 83 12.66 -32.65 2.70
CA GLY A 83 13.57 -33.21 1.69
C GLY A 83 14.25 -32.17 0.81
N ILE A 84 13.72 -30.93 0.79
CA ILE A 84 14.34 -29.76 0.12
C ILE A 84 14.63 -28.63 1.12
N GLY A 85 14.00 -28.64 2.30
CA GLY A 85 14.18 -27.65 3.36
C GLY A 85 15.41 -27.93 4.22
N PHE A 86 16.48 -27.17 4.02
CA PHE A 86 17.56 -27.05 5.01
C PHE A 86 17.18 -25.98 6.04
N GLY A 87 16.55 -26.40 7.13
CA GLY A 87 16.38 -25.61 8.37
C GLY A 87 14.94 -25.33 8.76
N ASP A 88 14.71 -25.24 10.07
CA ASP A 88 13.45 -24.81 10.67
C ASP A 88 13.02 -23.46 10.09
N PRO A 89 11.82 -23.34 9.49
CA PRO A 89 11.30 -22.04 9.10
C PRO A 89 11.11 -21.21 10.36
N GLU A 90 11.95 -20.19 10.58
CA GLU A 90 11.63 -19.15 11.55
C GLU A 90 10.34 -18.47 11.05
N GLY A 91 9.19 -18.89 11.59
CA GLY A 91 7.89 -18.36 11.19
C GLY A 91 7.73 -16.87 11.48
N GLY A 92 8.58 -16.32 12.34
CA GLY A 92 8.63 -14.89 12.72
C GLY A 92 8.80 -13.98 11.49
N PRO A 93 9.96 -13.97 10.82
CA PRO A 93 10.21 -13.13 9.63
C PRO A 93 9.18 -13.26 8.51
N ILE A 94 8.61 -14.45 8.33
CA ILE A 94 7.55 -14.68 7.33
C ILE A 94 6.29 -13.93 7.76
N ALA A 95 5.77 -14.20 8.97
CA ALA A 95 4.55 -13.56 9.45
C ALA A 95 4.66 -12.03 9.51
N THR A 96 5.78 -11.51 10.01
CA THR A 96 6.02 -10.06 10.08
C THR A 96 6.20 -9.43 8.70
N GLY A 97 6.83 -10.15 7.76
CA GLY A 97 6.99 -9.70 6.38
C GLY A 97 5.64 -9.56 5.65
N TYR A 98 4.74 -10.53 5.82
CA TYR A 98 3.38 -10.45 5.26
C TYR A 98 2.55 -9.34 5.92
N LEU A 99 2.69 -9.14 7.24
CA LEU A 99 2.05 -8.02 7.94
C LEU A 99 2.57 -6.67 7.40
N GLY A 100 3.88 -6.55 7.19
CA GLY A 100 4.50 -5.37 6.59
C GLY A 100 3.98 -5.11 5.17
N LEU A 101 3.88 -6.16 4.32
CA LEU A 101 3.31 -6.06 2.98
C LEU A 101 1.83 -5.65 3.00
N PHE A 102 1.05 -6.16 3.95
CA PHE A 102 -0.35 -5.80 4.12
C PHE A 102 -0.52 -4.33 4.52
N LEU A 103 0.26 -3.84 5.49
CA LEU A 103 0.24 -2.45 5.91
C LEU A 103 0.74 -1.49 4.81
N LEU A 104 1.86 -1.83 4.16
CA LEU A 104 2.40 -1.07 3.04
C LEU A 104 1.40 -1.02 1.87
N GLY A 105 0.78 -2.17 1.55
CA GLY A 105 -0.25 -2.28 0.53
C GLY A 105 -1.51 -1.48 0.88
N GLY A 106 -1.95 -1.49 2.15
CA GLY A 106 -3.07 -0.67 2.60
C GLY A 106 -2.80 0.84 2.45
N ALA A 107 -1.60 1.28 2.85
CA ALA A 107 -1.18 2.67 2.67
C ALA A 107 -1.12 3.06 1.20
N SER A 108 -0.58 2.20 0.33
CA SER A 108 -0.49 2.47 -1.10
C SER A 108 -1.86 2.48 -1.79
N LEU A 109 -2.79 1.63 -1.37
CA LEU A 109 -4.18 1.66 -1.84
C LEU A 109 -4.89 2.97 -1.47
N ALA A 110 -4.67 3.49 -0.26
CA ALA A 110 -5.25 4.77 0.15
C ALA A 110 -4.73 5.94 -0.70
N VAL A 111 -3.42 5.98 -0.96
CA VAL A 111 -2.79 6.97 -1.85
C VAL A 111 -3.39 6.90 -3.26
N GLY A 112 -3.52 5.70 -3.79
CA GLY A 112 -4.07 5.49 -5.12
C GLY A 112 -5.56 5.86 -5.22
N LEU A 113 -6.35 5.60 -4.16
CA LEU A 113 -7.75 5.99 -4.09
C LEU A 113 -7.92 7.52 -4.10
N PHE A 114 -7.07 8.23 -3.36
CA PHE A 114 -7.00 9.69 -3.41
C PHE A 114 -6.62 10.21 -4.80
N ALA A 115 -5.62 9.62 -5.46
CA ALA A 115 -5.27 10.01 -6.82
C ALA A 115 -6.43 9.77 -7.82
N SER A 116 -7.18 8.69 -7.64
CA SER A 116 -8.37 8.38 -8.45
C SER A 116 -9.53 9.36 -8.20
N SER A 117 -9.65 9.95 -7.00
CA SER A 117 -10.69 10.95 -6.72
C SER A 117 -10.42 12.31 -7.38
N LEU A 118 -9.15 12.60 -7.71
CA LEU A 118 -8.74 13.88 -8.31
C LEU A 118 -8.99 13.97 -9.82
N THR A 119 -9.18 12.85 -10.52
CA THR A 119 -9.26 12.84 -11.99
C THR A 119 -10.31 11.87 -12.53
N SER A 120 -10.92 12.21 -13.66
CA SER A 120 -11.82 11.32 -14.41
C SER A 120 -11.08 10.39 -15.37
N ASN A 121 -9.77 10.59 -15.57
CA ASN A 121 -8.98 9.79 -16.50
C ASN A 121 -8.12 8.76 -15.75
N GLN A 122 -8.40 7.47 -15.97
CA GLN A 122 -7.68 6.34 -15.37
C GLN A 122 -6.16 6.42 -15.55
N LEU A 123 -5.68 6.88 -16.72
CA LEU A 123 -4.24 6.95 -17.00
C LEU A 123 -3.59 8.07 -16.18
N VAL A 124 -4.26 9.22 -16.06
CA VAL A 124 -3.79 10.32 -15.21
C VAL A 124 -3.82 9.91 -13.73
N ALA A 125 -4.85 9.18 -13.29
CA ALA A 125 -4.97 8.68 -11.92
C ALA A 125 -3.78 7.78 -11.56
N ALA A 126 -3.44 6.84 -12.44
CA ALA A 126 -2.32 5.93 -12.25
C ALA A 126 -0.96 6.66 -12.21
N VAL A 127 -0.77 7.66 -13.08
CA VAL A 127 0.48 8.45 -13.09
C VAL A 127 0.61 9.29 -11.81
N VAL A 128 -0.48 9.90 -11.33
CA VAL A 128 -0.46 10.68 -10.09
C VAL A 128 -0.23 9.78 -8.87
N ALA A 129 -0.96 8.66 -8.77
CA ALA A 129 -0.76 7.66 -7.71
C ALA A 129 0.67 7.14 -7.71
N GLY A 130 1.17 6.72 -8.87
CA GLY A 130 2.54 6.22 -9.03
C GLY A 130 3.58 7.28 -8.67
N GLY A 131 3.37 8.54 -9.07
CA GLY A 131 4.26 9.65 -8.74
C GLY A 131 4.35 9.90 -7.23
N ILE A 132 3.21 9.92 -6.53
CA ILE A 132 3.16 10.10 -5.07
C ILE A 132 3.84 8.91 -4.37
N LEU A 133 3.53 7.67 -4.79
CA LEU A 133 4.12 6.47 -4.20
C LEU A 133 5.64 6.39 -4.43
N CYS A 134 6.10 6.70 -5.64
CA CYS A 134 7.52 6.78 -5.94
C CYS A 134 8.20 7.85 -5.10
N ALA A 135 7.62 9.05 -5.00
CA ALA A 135 8.16 10.11 -4.16
C ALA A 135 8.30 9.64 -2.70
N LEU A 136 7.24 9.08 -2.11
CA LEU A 136 7.26 8.57 -0.73
C LEU A 136 8.20 7.38 -0.54
N TRP A 137 8.45 6.57 -1.56
CA TRP A 137 9.38 5.43 -1.48
C TRP A 137 10.85 5.88 -1.54
N PHE A 138 11.16 6.78 -2.48
CA PHE A 138 12.53 7.25 -2.72
C PHE A 138 12.96 8.39 -1.80
N VAL A 139 12.02 9.05 -1.10
CA VAL A 139 12.36 10.15 -0.18
C VAL A 139 13.37 9.73 0.90
N GLY A 140 13.32 8.47 1.35
CA GLY A 140 14.29 7.92 2.30
C GLY A 140 15.73 7.88 1.75
N MET A 141 15.90 7.67 0.45
CA MET A 141 17.25 7.72 -0.17
C MET A 141 17.78 9.15 -0.25
N ALA A 142 16.89 10.14 -0.32
CA ALA A 142 17.29 11.54 -0.27
C ALA A 142 17.68 11.98 1.15
N ALA A 143 17.13 11.34 2.19
CA ALA A 143 17.44 11.65 3.59
C ALA A 143 18.94 11.51 3.90
N ASP A 144 19.62 10.53 3.29
CA ASP A 144 21.06 10.29 3.45
C ASP A 144 21.94 11.41 2.89
N LEU A 145 21.39 12.27 2.03
CA LEU A 145 22.09 13.41 1.42
C LEU A 145 21.90 14.73 2.20
N LEU A 146 21.05 14.72 3.22
CA LEU A 146 20.68 15.89 4.01
C LEU A 146 21.40 15.92 5.38
N PRO A 147 21.50 17.10 6.03
CA PRO A 147 21.97 17.19 7.40
C PRO A 147 21.13 16.34 8.35
N GLU A 148 21.76 15.74 9.36
CA GLU A 148 21.20 14.74 10.28
C GLU A 148 19.79 15.09 10.80
N ALA A 149 19.58 16.32 11.26
CA ALA A 149 18.29 16.79 11.77
C ALA A 149 17.17 16.83 10.72
N LEU A 150 17.50 17.12 9.46
CA LEU A 150 16.53 17.10 8.35
C LEU A 150 16.36 15.67 7.81
N GLY A 151 17.43 14.88 7.79
CA GLY A 151 17.42 13.48 7.38
C GLY A 151 16.49 12.63 8.24
N GLU A 152 16.51 12.80 9.57
CA GLU A 152 15.59 12.08 10.47
C GLU A 152 14.13 12.38 10.16
N VAL A 153 13.76 13.66 10.03
CA VAL A 153 12.38 14.08 9.72
C VAL A 153 11.90 13.52 8.38
N ILE A 154 12.78 13.50 7.37
CA ILE A 154 12.45 12.97 6.04
C ILE A 154 12.31 11.46 6.07
N ASN A 155 13.15 10.76 6.84
CA ASN A 155 13.04 9.32 7.02
C ASN A 155 11.72 8.91 7.67
N TYR A 156 11.17 9.71 8.60
CA TYR A 156 9.83 9.49 9.15
C TYR A 156 8.70 9.55 8.12
N VAL A 157 8.91 10.22 6.98
CA VAL A 157 7.92 10.34 5.90
C VAL A 157 8.06 9.22 4.87
N SER A 158 9.15 8.46 4.89
CA SER A 158 9.44 7.45 3.88
C SER A 158 8.68 6.14 4.09
N LEU A 159 8.01 5.66 3.04
CA LEU A 159 7.32 4.36 3.03
C LEU A 159 8.30 3.18 3.15
N SER A 160 9.53 3.37 2.69
CA SER A 160 10.57 2.33 2.66
C SER A 160 11.35 2.21 3.97
N TYR A 161 11.23 3.19 4.90
CA TYR A 161 12.07 3.24 6.10
C TYR A 161 11.79 2.09 7.08
N TYR A 162 10.52 1.81 7.38
CA TYR A 162 10.14 0.77 8.35
C TYR A 162 10.04 -0.64 7.73
N PHE A 163 9.98 -0.75 6.40
CA PHE A 163 9.74 -2.02 5.71
C PHE A 163 10.84 -3.09 5.93
N PRO A 164 12.16 -2.75 5.93
CA PRO A 164 13.23 -3.71 6.20
C PRO A 164 13.15 -4.38 7.58
N ASP A 165 12.63 -3.69 8.60
CA ASP A 165 12.50 -4.25 9.95
C ASP A 165 11.41 -5.33 10.01
N PHE A 166 10.30 -5.12 9.29
CA PHE A 166 9.28 -6.17 9.09
C PHE A 166 9.85 -7.40 8.38
N MET A 167 10.73 -7.21 7.39
CA MET A 167 11.39 -8.31 6.68
C MET A 167 12.41 -9.09 7.55
N ARG A 168 12.87 -8.48 8.65
CA ARG A 168 13.82 -9.09 9.60
C ARG A 168 13.13 -9.82 10.75
N GLY A 169 11.81 -9.81 10.86
CA GLY A 169 11.11 -10.39 12.01
C GLY A 169 10.82 -9.39 13.13
N VAL A 170 11.14 -8.11 12.96
CA VAL A 170 10.99 -7.10 14.00
C VAL A 170 9.71 -6.32 13.76
N ILE A 171 8.78 -6.41 14.70
CA ILE A 171 7.57 -5.59 14.70
C ILE A 171 7.84 -4.35 15.55
N ASP A 172 8.12 -3.23 14.89
CA ASP A 172 8.14 -1.93 15.55
C ASP A 172 6.75 -1.28 15.49
N THR A 173 6.22 -0.87 16.65
CA THR A 173 4.95 -0.14 16.76
C THR A 173 4.98 1.15 15.94
N ARG A 174 6.15 1.79 15.80
CA ARG A 174 6.34 3.01 15.00
C ARG A 174 5.99 2.80 13.54
N GLY A 175 6.41 1.68 12.95
CA GLY A 175 6.10 1.33 11.57
C GLY A 175 4.61 1.09 11.35
N ILE A 176 3.96 0.40 12.29
CA ILE A 176 2.50 0.15 12.22
C ILE A 176 1.73 1.48 12.28
N ILE A 177 2.05 2.33 13.27
CA ILE A 177 1.41 3.64 13.44
C ILE A 177 1.64 4.50 12.19
N TYR A 178 2.84 4.49 11.64
CA TYR A 178 3.16 5.24 10.43
C TYR A 178 2.29 4.80 9.23
N TYR A 179 2.24 3.51 8.89
CA TYR A 179 1.43 3.04 7.76
C TYR A 179 -0.07 3.29 7.96
N LEU A 180 -0.57 3.12 9.18
CA LEU A 180 -1.97 3.45 9.50
C LEU A 180 -2.25 4.95 9.40
N SER A 181 -1.30 5.80 9.80
CA SER A 181 -1.42 7.25 9.70
C SER A 181 -1.45 7.71 8.25
N VAL A 182 -0.58 7.17 7.40
CA VAL A 182 -0.59 7.44 5.96
C VAL A 182 -1.92 6.99 5.35
N THR A 183 -2.37 5.77 5.69
CA THR A 183 -3.67 5.25 5.23
C THR A 183 -4.82 6.21 5.61
N ALA A 184 -4.91 6.60 6.88
CA ALA A 184 -5.95 7.48 7.38
C ALA A 184 -5.90 8.87 6.74
N LEU A 185 -4.70 9.45 6.57
CA LEU A 185 -4.50 10.75 5.93
C LEU A 185 -5.00 10.75 4.50
N PHE A 186 -4.59 9.78 3.67
CA PHE A 186 -4.98 9.73 2.28
C PHE A 186 -6.45 9.37 2.08
N LEU A 187 -7.04 8.54 2.95
CA LEU A 187 -8.50 8.32 2.94
C LEU A 187 -9.27 9.60 3.29
N PHE A 188 -8.82 10.35 4.30
CA PHE A 188 -9.42 11.64 4.64
C PHE A 188 -9.33 12.63 3.47
N LEU A 189 -8.17 12.71 2.81
CA LEU A 189 -8.00 13.55 1.62
C LEU A 189 -8.90 13.11 0.46
N ALA A 190 -9.09 11.81 0.26
CA ALA A 190 -10.02 11.28 -0.75
C ALA A 190 -11.47 11.71 -0.47
N ILE A 191 -11.91 11.66 0.79
CA ILE A 191 -13.25 12.12 1.21
C ILE A 191 -13.43 13.60 0.91
N ARG A 192 -12.46 14.43 1.31
CA ARG A 192 -12.52 15.87 1.04
C ARG A 192 -12.50 16.20 -0.45
N SER A 193 -11.73 15.46 -1.24
CA SER A 193 -11.70 15.61 -2.70
C SER A 193 -13.07 15.31 -3.34
N LEU A 194 -13.79 14.31 -2.82
CA LEU A 194 -15.11 13.93 -3.33
C LEU A 194 -16.18 14.97 -2.92
N GLU A 195 -16.18 15.41 -1.66
CA GLU A 195 -17.07 16.45 -1.14
C GLU A 195 -16.95 17.75 -1.97
N HIS A 196 -15.73 18.19 -2.26
CA HIS A 196 -15.49 19.40 -3.06
C HIS A 196 -16.07 19.28 -4.47
N SER A 197 -16.00 18.09 -5.07
CA SER A 197 -16.50 17.86 -6.43
C SER A 197 -18.03 17.86 -6.53
N ARG A 198 -18.74 17.78 -5.40
CA ARG A 198 -20.21 17.86 -5.34
C ARG A 198 -20.71 19.30 -5.43
N TRP A 199 -19.86 20.29 -5.17
CA TRP A 199 -20.23 21.71 -5.08
C TRP A 199 -19.74 22.57 -6.26
N SER A 200 -19.00 21.98 -7.21
CA SER A 200 -18.59 22.62 -8.47
C SER A 200 -19.47 22.17 -9.63
#